data_AF-A0A3D2ESK4-F1
#
_entry.id   AF-A0A3D2ESK4-F1
#
_cell.length_a   1.000
_cell.length_b   1.000
_cell.length_c   1.000
_cell.angle_alpha   90.00
_cell.angle_beta   90.00
_cell.angle_gamma   90.00
#
_symmetry.space_group_name_H-M   'P 1'
#
loop_
_entity.id
_entity.type
_entity.pdbx_description
1 polymer ?
#
loop_
_entity_poly.entity_id
_entity_poly.type
_entity_poly.pdbx_seq_one_letter_code
_entity_poly.pdbx_strand_id
1 'polypeptide(L)' 'MPSGTPAAAALIQFIERVERLEEEKAGLMEDIRSVYGEAKGAGFDPKIMRAIVRLRKMEPADRQEQEALIETYKAAVGMG' A
#
# COMPACT_ATOMS: atom_id res chain seq x y z
N MET A 1 -12.53 35.40 22.99
CA MET A 1 -12.68 35.16 21.54
C MET A 1 -11.48 34.34 21.09
N PRO A 2 -11.63 33.25 20.33
CA PRO A 2 -10.48 32.56 19.78
C PRO A 2 -9.71 33.58 18.92
N SER A 3 -8.47 33.87 19.33
CA SER A 3 -7.63 34.93 18.79
C SER A 3 -6.90 34.41 17.55
N GLY A 4 -7.60 34.31 16.42
CA GLY A 4 -7.03 33.91 15.14
C GLY A 4 -7.81 34.49 13.96
N THR A 5 -7.12 34.81 12.87
CA THR A 5 -7.78 35.24 11.62
C THR A 5 -8.61 34.07 11.05
N PRO A 6 -9.65 34.33 10.23
CA PRO A 6 -10.41 33.26 9.57
C PRO A 6 -9.53 32.25 8.82
N ALA A 7 -8.41 32.71 8.26
CA ALA A 7 -7.41 31.85 7.61
C ALA A 7 -6.72 30.90 8.60
N ALA A 8 -6.40 31.35 9.81
CA ALA A 8 -5.82 30.50 10.85
C ALA A 8 -6.82 29.42 11.33
N ALA A 9 -8.10 29.76 11.46
CA ALA A 9 -9.14 28.80 11.83
C ALA A 9 -9.35 27.72 10.76
N ALA A 10 -9.34 28.11 9.47
CA ALA A 10 -9.44 27.15 8.36
C ALA A 10 -8.23 26.21 8.31
N LEU A 11 -7.02 26.74 8.53
CA LEU A 11 -5.80 25.93 8.59
C LEU A 11 -5.86 24.87 9.69
N ILE A 12 -6.31 25.24 10.89
CA ILE A 12 -6.49 24.31 12.02
C ILE A 12 -7.45 23.17 11.63
N GLN A 13 -8.60 23.48 11.03
CA GLN A 13 -9.55 22.46 10.60
C GLN A 13 -8.97 21.49 9.58
N PHE A 14 -8.14 21.96 8.64
CA PHE A 14 -7.47 21.06 7.70
C PHE A 14 -6.44 20.16 8.40
N ILE A 15 -5.66 20.70 9.32
CA ILE A 15 -4.67 19.94 10.10
C ILE A 15 -5.35 18.84 10.92
N GLU A 16 -6.37 19.19 11.71
CA GLU A 16 -7.10 18.23 12.54
C GLU A 16 -7.74 17.11 11.71
N ARG A 17 -8.22 17.43 10.50
CA ARG A 17 -8.75 16.41 9.57
C ARG A 17 -7.67 15.46 9.08
N VAL A 18 -6.48 15.98 8.74
CA VAL A 18 -5.35 15.16 8.29
C VAL A 18 -4.84 14.28 9.43
N GLU A 19 -4.73 14.80 10.64
CA GLU A 19 -4.29 14.02 11.81
C GLU A 19 -5.22 12.82 12.07
N ARG A 20 -6.53 13.04 12.06
CA ARG A 20 -7.50 11.94 12.17
C ARG A 20 -7.35 10.90 11.06
N LEU A 21 -7.14 11.34 9.82
CA LEU A 21 -6.94 10.42 8.69
C LEU A 21 -5.63 9.62 8.81
N GLU A 22 -4.57 10.22 9.35
CA GLU A 22 -3.31 9.50 9.60
C GLU A 22 -3.46 8.49 10.74
N GLU A 23 -4.24 8.78 11.78
CA GLU A 23 -4.58 7.82 12.84
C GLU A 23 -5.40 6.64 12.28
N GLU A 24 -6.44 6.90 11.49
CA GLU A 24 -7.24 5.85 10.83
C GLU A 24 -6.39 4.96 9.92
N LYS A 25 -5.51 5.59 9.13
CA LYS A 25 -4.55 4.88 8.27
C LYS A 25 -3.58 4.04 9.08
N ALA A 26 -3.12 4.51 10.24
CA ALA A 26 -2.25 3.75 11.12
C ALA A 26 -2.94 2.47 11.63
N GLY A 27 -4.21 2.58 12.06
CA GLY A 27 -5.02 1.42 12.44
C GLY A 27 -5.18 0.42 11.30
N LEU A 28 -5.53 0.88 10.10
CA LEU A 28 -5.64 0.01 8.92
C LEU A 28 -4.32 -0.69 8.56
N MET A 29 -3.18 0.00 8.72
CA MET A 29 -1.88 -0.62 8.49
C MET A 29 -1.55 -1.70 9.52
N GLU A 30 -1.97 -1.52 10.77
CA GLU A 30 -1.82 -2.52 11.83
C GLU A 30 -2.66 -3.76 11.53
N ASP A 31 -3.93 -3.59 11.15
CA ASP A 31 -4.82 -4.68 10.76
C ASP A 31 -4.23 -5.48 9.58
N ILE A 32 -3.75 -4.80 8.54
CA ILE A 32 -3.07 -5.44 7.41
C ILE A 32 -1.85 -6.23 7.88
N ARG A 33 -1.08 -5.70 8.84
CA ARG A 33 0.08 -6.40 9.41
C ARG A 33 -0.35 -7.64 10.19
N SER A 34 -1.44 -7.58 10.96
CA SER A 34 -1.99 -8.73 11.68
C SER A 34 -2.35 -9.85 10.71
N VAL A 35 -3.07 -9.54 9.63
CA VAL A 35 -3.46 -10.53 8.61
C VAL A 35 -2.25 -11.24 7.99
N TYR A 36 -1.18 -10.49 7.67
CA TYR A 36 0.06 -11.10 7.19
C TYR A 36 0.76 -11.94 8.27
N GLY A 37 0.65 -11.56 9.55
CA GLY A 37 1.15 -12.33 10.69
C GLY A 37 0.40 -13.66 10.87
N GLU A 38 -0.92 -13.63 10.82
CA GLU A 38 -1.79 -14.80 10.86
C GLU A 38 -1.51 -15.76 9.69
N ALA A 39 -1.40 -15.21 8.48
CA ALA A 39 -1.07 -16.00 7.29
C ALA A 39 0.29 -16.69 7.43
N LYS A 40 1.29 -16.03 8.02
CA LYS A 40 2.58 -16.64 8.34
C LYS A 40 2.44 -17.79 9.35
N GLY A 41 1.63 -17.61 10.39
CA GLY A 41 1.33 -18.66 11.36
C GLY A 41 0.61 -19.87 10.74
N ALA A 42 -0.21 -19.63 9.71
CA ALA A 42 -0.88 -20.67 8.92
C ALA A 42 0.01 -21.32 7.86
N GLY A 43 1.28 -20.92 7.72
CA GLY A 43 2.25 -21.53 6.81
C GLY A 43 2.37 -20.88 5.42
N PHE A 44 1.72 -19.74 5.18
CA PHE A 44 1.88 -18.97 3.94
C PHE A 44 3.09 -18.03 4.02
N ASP A 45 3.66 -17.65 2.86
CA ASP A 45 4.72 -16.64 2.78
C ASP A 45 4.13 -15.23 2.55
N PRO A 46 4.19 -14.31 3.55
CA PRO A 46 3.68 -12.96 3.40
C PRO A 46 4.36 -12.14 2.30
N LYS A 47 5.62 -12.44 1.96
CA LYS A 47 6.36 -11.75 0.89
C LYS A 47 5.73 -12.06 -0.46
N ILE A 48 5.42 -13.34 -0.70
CA ILE A 48 4.74 -13.77 -1.93
C ILE A 48 3.31 -13.22 -1.97
N MET A 49 2.58 -13.26 -0.85
CA MET A 49 1.24 -12.67 -0.78
C MET A 49 1.22 -11.17 -1.14
N ARG A 50 2.17 -10.38 -0.63
CA ARG A 50 2.31 -8.95 -1.00
C ARG A 50 2.55 -8.76 -2.49
N ALA A 51 3.36 -9.63 -3.10
CA ALA A 51 3.59 -9.60 -4.55
C ALA A 51 2.28 -9.88 -5.31
N ILE A 52 1.50 -10.89 -4.90
CA ILE A 52 0.18 -11.17 -5.48
C ILE A 52 -0.79 -9.99 -5.31
N VAL A 53 -0.86 -9.37 -4.12
CA VAL A 53 -1.71 -8.19 -3.89
C VAL A 53 -1.31 -7.03 -4.80
N ARG A 54 -0.02 -6.79 -5.02
CA ARG A 54 0.46 -5.78 -5.98
C ARG A 54 0.02 -6.11 -7.40
N LEU A 55 0.23 -7.35 -7.86
CA LEU A 55 -0.18 -7.78 -9.19
C LEU A 55 -1.70 -7.65 -9.41
N ARG A 56 -2.50 -7.97 -8.39
CA ARG A 56 -3.97 -7.84 -8.43
C ARG A 56 -4.47 -6.40 -8.52
N LYS A 57 -3.67 -5.41 -8.12
CA LYS A 57 -3.98 -3.98 -8.25
C LYS A 57 -3.65 -3.40 -9.62
N MET A 58 -2.91 -4.14 -10.45
CA MET A 58 -2.55 -3.71 -11.79
C MET A 58 -3.65 -4.08 -12.79
N GLU A 59 -3.82 -3.25 -13.82
CA GLU A 59 -4.67 -3.57 -14.95
C GLU A 59 -4.18 -4.85 -15.66
N PRO A 60 -5.07 -5.68 -16.21
CA PRO A 60 -4.69 -6.94 -16.85
C PRO A 60 -3.65 -6.77 -17.96
N ALA A 61 -3.74 -5.70 -18.75
CA ALA A 61 -2.81 -5.40 -19.83
C ALA A 61 -1.40 -5.08 -19.29
N ASP A 62 -1.30 -4.19 -18.30
CA ASP A 62 -0.03 -3.85 -17.65
C ASP A 62 0.65 -5.07 -17.04
N ARG A 63 -0.14 -5.99 -16.47
CA ARG A 63 0.39 -7.25 -15.92
C ARG A 63 1.00 -8.14 -17.02
N GLN A 64 0.30 -8.29 -18.14
CA GLN A 64 0.78 -9.09 -19.27
C GLN A 64 2.04 -8.50 -19.88
N GLU A 65 2.08 -7.17 -20.05
CA GLU A 65 3.27 -6.46 -20.53
C GLU A 65 4.46 -6.66 -19.58
N GLN A 66 4.24 -6.50 -18.27
CA GLN A 66 5.28 -6.72 -17.27
C GLN A 66 5.79 -8.17 -17.28
N GLU A 67 4.89 -9.16 -17.39
CA GLU A 67 5.27 -10.58 -17.48
C GLU A 67 6.13 -10.85 -18.73
N ALA A 68 5.76 -10.30 -19.90
CA ALA A 68 6.54 -10.43 -21.13
C ALA A 68 7.94 -9.81 -21.01
N LEU A 69 8.06 -8.65 -20.36
CA LEU A 69 9.34 -7.99 -20.09
C LEU A 69 10.22 -8.82 -19.14
N ILE A 70 9.63 -9.38 -18.08
CA ILE A 70 10.34 -10.25 -17.13
C ILE A 70 10.91 -11.47 -17.85
N GLU A 71 10.12 -12.15 -18.69
CA GLU A 71 10.60 -13.32 -19.43
C GLU A 71 11.72 -12.94 -20.41
N THR A 72 11.61 -11.79 -21.08
CA THR A 72 12.68 -11.26 -21.94
C THR A 72 13.98 -11.06 -21.15
N TYR A 73 13.89 -10.47 -19.95
CA TYR A 73 15.07 -10.23 -19.12
C TYR A 73 15.65 -11.51 -18.52
N LYS A 74 14.82 -12.46 -18.09
CA LYS A 74 15.28 -13.78 -17.64
C LYS A 74 16.06 -14.50 -18.73
N ALA A 75 15.54 -14.52 -19.95
CA ALA A 75 16.23 -15.12 -21.09
C ALA A 75 17.59 -14.45 -21.34
N ALA A 76 17.66 -13.12 -21.28
CA ALA A 76 18.91 -12.37 -21.47
C ALA A 76 19.98 -12.66 -20.40
N VAL A 77 19.57 -13.00 -19.17
CA VAL A 77 20.49 -13.35 -18.08
C VAL A 77 20.66 -14.86 -17.85
N GLY A 78 20.12 -15.70 -18.74
CA GLY A 78 20.26 -17.16 -18.65
C GLY A 78 19.42 -17.81 -17.53
N MET A 79 18.30 -17.19 -17.15
CA MET A 79 17.33 -17.69 -16.16
C MET A 79 16.05 -18.27 -16.82
N GLY A 80 16.15 -18.69 -18.09
CA GLY A 80 15.05 -19.27 -18.88
C GLY A 80 15.01 -20.80 -18.84
#